data_AF-A0A355F937-F1
#
_entry.id   AF-A0A355F937-F1
#
_cell.length_a   1.000
_cell.length_b   1.000
_cell.length_c   1.000
_cell.angle_alpha   90.00
_cell.angle_beta   90.00
_cell.angle_gamma   90.00
#
_symmetry.space_group_name_H-M   'P 1'
#
loop_
_entity.id
_entity.type
_entity.pdbx_description
1 polymer ?
#
loop_
_entity_poly.entity_id
_entity_poly.type
_entity_poly.pdbx_seq_one_letter_code
_entity_poly.pdbx_strand_id
1 'polypeptide(L)'
;NLEEEEDRVTRTGRLRFRDRAGTLRPTWAAHAVRGLETPVEMLPNRFWIDGRIDGTRYARISWRDVPATLERRPELFRDRLVLVGGDFPEDRHAVPQRSGVLAVSGLTLQALLVDTIAAGMPVREPPRTPFVIAQALLLGLALTGLLCAPRLRPAVLGVGAAV
;
A
#
# COMPACT_ATOMS: atom_id res chain seq x y z
N ASN A 1 -2.91 11.78 5.85
CA ASN A 1 -3.52 10.41 5.89
C ASN A 1 -2.83 9.45 4.92
N LEU A 2 -2.07 9.98 3.97
CA LEU A 2 -1.22 9.25 3.06
C LEU A 2 0.21 9.21 3.62
N GLU A 3 0.96 8.18 3.26
CA GLU A 3 2.39 8.09 3.50
C GLU A 3 3.06 7.88 2.16
N GLU A 4 3.89 8.84 1.78
CA GLU A 4 4.78 8.73 0.63
C GLU A 4 6.02 7.94 1.09
N GLU A 5 6.36 6.88 0.37
CA GLU A 5 7.52 6.06 0.66
C GLU A 5 8.81 6.71 0.11
N GLU A 6 9.97 6.13 0.41
CA GLU A 6 11.29 6.66 0.02
C GLU A 6 11.43 6.88 -1.50
N ASP A 7 10.74 6.05 -2.29
CA ASP A 7 10.71 6.12 -3.75
C ASP A 7 9.62 7.07 -4.30
N ARG A 8 9.02 7.89 -3.44
CA ARG A 8 7.93 8.83 -3.77
C ARG A 8 6.61 8.19 -4.17
N VAL A 9 6.46 6.89 -4.01
CA VAL A 9 5.20 6.20 -4.32
C VAL A 9 4.34 6.13 -3.07
N THR A 10 3.09 6.54 -3.20
CA THR A 10 2.08 6.41 -2.17
C THR A 10 1.44 5.03 -2.28
N ARG A 11 1.87 4.09 -1.45
CA ARG A 11 1.29 2.72 -1.39
C ARG A 11 0.37 2.50 -0.22
N THR A 12 0.52 3.30 0.84
CA THR A 12 -0.15 3.05 2.12
C THR A 12 -1.15 4.15 2.45
N GLY A 13 -2.37 3.74 2.81
CA GLY A 13 -3.43 4.58 3.34
C GLY A 13 -3.67 4.35 4.83
N ARG A 14 -4.33 5.32 5.47
CA ARG A 14 -4.83 5.18 6.85
C ARG A 14 -6.36 5.36 6.89
N LEU A 15 -7.03 4.58 7.74
CA LEU A 15 -8.46 4.76 8.03
C LEU A 15 -8.70 5.89 9.03
N ARG A 16 -7.76 6.10 9.95
CA ARG A 16 -7.88 7.10 11.01
C ARG A 16 -6.54 7.82 11.23
N PHE A 17 -6.61 9.07 11.66
CA PHE A 17 -5.47 9.91 12.00
C PHE A 17 -5.72 10.66 13.30
N ARG A 18 -4.66 11.09 13.99
CA ARG A 18 -4.81 11.98 15.14
C ARG A 18 -4.89 13.42 14.65
N ASP A 19 -5.92 14.14 15.08
CA ASP A 19 -6.03 15.58 14.83
C ASP A 19 -5.06 16.39 15.72
N ARG A 20 -5.08 17.72 15.59
CA ARG A 20 -4.22 18.62 16.38
C ARG A 20 -4.48 18.53 17.89
N ALA A 21 -5.67 18.09 18.30
CA ALA A 21 -6.03 17.86 19.70
C ALA A 21 -5.68 16.44 20.17
N GLY A 22 -5.02 15.64 19.33
CA GLY A 22 -4.65 14.25 19.63
C GLY A 22 -5.80 13.26 19.52
N THR A 23 -7.00 13.70 19.11
CA THR A 23 -8.20 12.87 18.98
C THR A 23 -8.14 12.05 17.69
N LEU A 24 -8.50 10.78 17.78
CA LEU A 24 -8.53 9.89 16.61
C LEU A 24 -9.76 10.19 15.75
N ARG A 25 -9.54 10.60 14.51
CA ARG A 25 -10.59 10.94 13.53
C ARG A 25 -10.53 10.00 12.32
N PRO A 26 -11.68 9.59 11.75
CA PRO A 26 -11.68 8.90 10.47
C PRO A 26 -11.15 9.81 9.37
N THR A 27 -10.46 9.24 8.39
CA THR A 27 -10.11 9.95 7.16
C THR A 27 -11.35 10.18 6.32
N TRP A 28 -11.27 11.13 5.38
CA TRP A 28 -12.39 11.40 4.47
C TRP A 28 -12.83 10.13 3.72
N ALA A 29 -11.88 9.35 3.18
CA ALA A 29 -12.18 8.10 2.50
C ALA A 29 -12.86 7.08 3.42
N ALA A 30 -12.38 6.92 4.65
CA ALA A 30 -13.02 6.04 5.65
C ALA A 30 -14.44 6.51 6.02
N HIS A 31 -14.67 7.82 6.07
CA HIS A 31 -16.00 8.38 6.29
C HIS A 31 -16.92 8.15 5.09
N ALA A 32 -16.44 8.36 3.86
CA ALA A 32 -17.22 8.17 2.64
C ALA A 32 -17.72 6.72 2.49
N VAL A 33 -16.88 5.75 2.84
CA VAL A 33 -17.23 4.32 2.76
C VAL A 33 -18.27 3.89 3.81
N ARG A 34 -18.45 4.64 4.91
CA ARG A 34 -19.55 4.37 5.86
C ARG A 34 -20.92 4.53 5.21
N GLY A 35 -21.05 5.40 4.21
CA GLY A 35 -22.28 5.54 3.43
C GLY A 35 -22.59 4.35 2.52
N LEU A 36 -21.65 3.40 2.37
CA LEU A 36 -21.78 2.19 1.55
C LEU A 36 -22.05 0.93 2.39
N GLU A 37 -22.41 1.07 3.68
CA GLU A 37 -22.67 -0.03 4.62
C GLU A 37 -21.48 -1.00 4.86
N THR A 38 -20.28 -0.62 4.45
CA THR A 38 -19.06 -1.41 4.70
C THR A 38 -18.66 -1.34 6.19
N PRO A 39 -18.38 -2.47 6.87
CA PRO A 39 -18.01 -2.49 8.29
C PRO A 39 -16.55 -2.04 8.51
N VAL A 40 -16.29 -0.73 8.40
CA VAL A 40 -14.96 -0.10 8.52
C VAL A 40 -14.34 -0.27 9.93
N GLU A 41 -15.13 -0.58 10.95
CA GLU A 41 -14.67 -0.65 12.34
C GLU A 41 -13.75 -1.84 12.63
N MET A 42 -13.96 -2.96 11.94
CA MET A 42 -13.15 -4.17 12.09
C MET A 42 -11.87 -4.15 11.24
N LEU A 43 -11.70 -3.12 10.42
CA LEU A 43 -10.61 -3.01 9.46
C LEU A 43 -9.33 -2.47 10.11
N PRO A 44 -8.13 -3.01 9.79
CA PRO A 44 -6.86 -2.45 10.24
C PRO A 44 -6.71 -0.98 9.87
N ASN A 45 -6.12 -0.20 10.79
CA ASN A 45 -5.99 1.24 10.58
C ASN A 45 -5.08 1.62 9.41
N ARG A 46 -4.09 0.79 9.08
CA ARG A 46 -3.20 0.94 7.93
C ARG A 46 -3.52 -0.12 6.89
N PHE A 47 -3.50 0.26 5.63
CA PHE A 47 -3.77 -0.65 4.52
C PHE A 47 -2.98 -0.26 3.28
N TRP A 48 -2.76 -1.23 2.41
CA TRP A 48 -2.15 -1.00 1.10
C TRP A 48 -3.23 -0.62 0.10
N ILE A 49 -2.95 0.41 -0.70
CA ILE A 49 -3.79 0.81 -1.83
C ILE A 49 -3.80 -0.34 -2.84
N ASP A 50 -4.99 -0.77 -3.26
CA ASP A 50 -5.12 -1.91 -4.16
C ASP A 50 -4.70 -1.53 -5.59
N GLY A 51 -3.48 -1.89 -5.96
CA GLY A 51 -2.92 -1.64 -7.31
C GLY A 51 -3.60 -2.42 -8.44
N ARG A 52 -4.59 -3.27 -8.15
CA ARG A 52 -5.45 -3.92 -9.16
C ARG A 52 -6.57 -2.99 -9.63
N ILE A 53 -6.90 -1.96 -8.86
CA ILE A 53 -7.92 -0.97 -9.22
C ILE A 53 -7.31 0.02 -10.20
N ASP A 54 -7.92 0.14 -11.36
CA ASP A 54 -7.45 1.04 -12.42
C ASP A 54 -8.12 2.40 -12.31
N GLY A 55 -7.47 3.33 -11.62
CA GLY A 55 -7.97 4.68 -11.39
C GLY A 55 -8.14 5.52 -12.67
N THR A 56 -7.60 5.08 -13.81
CA THR A 56 -7.84 5.74 -15.11
C THR A 56 -9.26 5.53 -15.63
N ARG A 57 -9.97 4.53 -15.11
CA ARG A 57 -11.34 4.18 -15.53
C ARG A 57 -12.42 5.02 -14.88
N TYR A 58 -12.08 5.84 -13.89
CA TYR A 58 -13.06 6.72 -13.27
C TYR A 58 -13.57 7.76 -14.27
N ALA A 59 -14.90 7.82 -14.43
CA ALA A 59 -15.53 8.82 -15.27
C ALA A 59 -15.27 10.21 -14.68
N ARG A 60 -14.71 11.11 -15.50
CA ARG A 60 -14.43 12.49 -15.10
C ARG A 60 -15.43 13.40 -15.78
N ILE A 61 -16.15 14.18 -14.99
CA ILE A 61 -17.17 15.13 -15.46
C ILE A 61 -16.77 16.50 -14.93
N SER A 62 -16.63 17.48 -15.83
CA SER A 62 -16.42 18.86 -15.40
C SER A 62 -17.66 19.36 -14.68
N TRP A 63 -17.48 20.14 -13.61
CA TRP A 63 -18.58 20.68 -12.80
C TRP A 63 -19.67 21.36 -13.64
N ARG A 64 -19.26 22.14 -14.65
CA ARG A 64 -20.18 22.85 -15.56
C ARG A 64 -21.05 21.92 -16.41
N ASP A 65 -20.57 20.71 -16.67
CA ASP A 65 -21.21 19.73 -17.55
C ASP A 65 -22.08 18.74 -16.74
N VAL A 66 -22.08 18.82 -15.41
CA VAL A 66 -22.87 17.95 -14.54
C VAL A 66 -24.37 18.04 -14.83
N PRO A 67 -25.02 19.22 -14.95
CA PRO A 67 -26.46 19.28 -15.20
C PRO A 67 -26.85 18.55 -16.49
N ALA A 68 -26.14 18.85 -17.60
CA ALA A 68 -26.43 18.26 -18.89
C ALA A 68 -26.08 16.76 -18.97
N THR A 69 -25.15 16.29 -18.13
CA THR A 69 -24.81 14.87 -18.02
C THR A 69 -25.83 14.12 -17.17
N LEU A 70 -26.34 14.73 -16.11
CA LEU A 70 -27.37 14.15 -15.25
C LEU A 70 -28.67 13.92 -16.02
N GLU A 71 -29.07 14.85 -16.89
CA GLU A 71 -30.24 14.71 -17.77
C GLU A 71 -30.07 13.58 -18.79
N ARG A 72 -28.88 13.45 -19.38
CA ARG A 72 -28.61 12.49 -20.46
C ARG A 72 -28.25 11.09 -19.98
N ARG A 73 -27.56 10.99 -18.84
CA ARG A 73 -26.97 9.77 -18.28
C ARG A 73 -27.13 9.71 -16.76
N PRO A 74 -28.38 9.66 -16.24
CA PRO A 74 -28.63 9.61 -14.79
C PRO A 74 -28.01 8.37 -14.11
N GLU A 75 -27.78 7.30 -14.86
CA GLU A 75 -27.14 6.06 -14.40
C GLU A 75 -25.68 6.24 -13.93
N LEU A 76 -25.02 7.33 -14.32
CA LEU A 76 -23.67 7.65 -13.82
C LEU A 76 -23.68 8.16 -12.37
N PHE A 77 -24.83 8.59 -11.87
CA PHE A 77 -24.98 9.19 -10.54
C PHE A 77 -25.81 8.32 -9.61
N ARG A 78 -26.84 7.65 -10.13
CA ARG A 78 -27.72 6.81 -9.33
C ARG A 78 -27.00 5.58 -8.77
N ASP A 79 -27.14 5.35 -7.47
CA ASP A 79 -26.51 4.23 -6.73
C ASP A 79 -24.97 4.19 -6.89
N ARG A 80 -24.37 5.35 -7.20
CA ARG A 80 -22.92 5.54 -7.32
C ARG A 80 -22.45 6.54 -6.29
N LEU A 81 -21.26 6.30 -5.75
CA LEU A 81 -20.55 7.33 -5.01
C LEU A 81 -19.89 8.29 -6.01
N VAL A 82 -20.30 9.56 -5.97
CA VAL A 82 -19.76 10.62 -6.82
C VAL A 82 -18.84 11.51 -5.99
N LEU A 83 -17.58 11.61 -6.41
CA LEU A 83 -16.59 12.46 -5.76
C LEU A 83 -16.53 13.82 -6.45
N VAL A 84 -16.65 14.89 -5.66
CA VAL A 84 -16.59 16.27 -6.13
C VAL A 84 -15.38 16.95 -5.49
N GLY A 85 -14.54 17.55 -6.33
CA GLY A 85 -13.33 18.24 -5.89
C GLY A 85 -12.58 18.89 -7.05
N GLY A 86 -11.50 19.59 -6.73
CA GLY A 86 -10.58 20.15 -7.72
C GLY A 86 -9.56 19.12 -8.19
N ASP A 87 -9.12 19.23 -9.45
CA ASP A 87 -7.90 18.59 -9.95
C ASP A 87 -6.86 19.69 -10.18
N PHE A 88 -5.81 19.69 -9.37
CA PHE A 88 -4.72 20.66 -9.45
C PHE A 88 -3.48 20.00 -10.07
N PRO A 89 -2.80 20.62 -11.04
CA PRO A 89 -1.60 20.06 -11.67
C PRO A 89 -0.48 19.70 -10.69
N GLU A 90 -0.36 20.44 -9.60
CA GLU A 90 0.65 20.24 -8.54
C GLU A 90 0.26 19.13 -7.55
N ASP A 91 -1.00 18.70 -7.55
CA ASP A 91 -1.55 17.67 -6.66
C ASP A 91 -1.52 16.29 -7.33
N ARG A 92 -0.33 15.88 -7.75
CA ARG A 92 -0.08 14.60 -8.42
C ARG A 92 0.63 13.64 -7.48
N HIS A 93 0.08 12.43 -7.37
CA HIS A 93 0.58 11.38 -6.49
C HIS A 93 0.93 10.16 -7.32
N ALA A 94 2.13 9.62 -7.14
CA ALA A 94 2.50 8.34 -7.70
C ALA A 94 1.82 7.22 -6.91
N VAL A 95 1.05 6.36 -7.58
CA VAL A 95 0.33 5.24 -6.95
C VAL A 95 0.69 3.92 -7.62
N PRO A 96 0.61 2.79 -6.89
CA PRO A 96 0.83 1.47 -7.49
C PRO A 96 -0.25 1.14 -8.52
N GLN A 97 0.16 0.59 -9.66
CA GLN A 97 -0.72 0.04 -10.69
C GLN A 97 -0.19 -1.33 -11.12
N ARG A 98 -1.06 -2.19 -11.66
CA ARG A 98 -0.67 -3.54 -12.12
C ARG A 98 0.56 -3.59 -13.02
N SER A 99 0.78 -2.58 -13.86
CA SER A 99 1.90 -2.47 -14.80
C SER A 99 3.04 -1.56 -14.34
N GLY A 100 3.03 -1.10 -13.09
CA GLY A 100 4.08 -0.23 -12.53
C GLY A 100 3.53 0.87 -11.63
N VAL A 101 3.88 2.12 -11.93
CA VAL A 101 3.52 3.29 -11.14
C VAL A 101 2.82 4.29 -12.06
N LEU A 102 1.73 4.88 -11.57
CA LEU A 102 0.97 5.89 -12.30
C LEU A 102 0.85 7.17 -11.47
N ALA A 103 1.05 8.32 -12.10
CA ALA A 103 0.76 9.60 -11.48
C ALA A 103 -0.74 9.93 -11.62
N VAL A 104 -1.44 10.06 -10.50
CA VAL A 104 -2.87 10.38 -10.44
C VAL A 104 -3.11 11.68 -9.68
N SER A 105 -4.27 12.32 -9.89
CA SER A 105 -4.64 13.49 -9.09
C SER A 105 -4.98 13.11 -7.66
N GLY A 106 -4.90 14.06 -6.72
CA GLY A 106 -5.34 13.83 -5.34
C GLY A 106 -6.79 13.37 -5.24
N LEU A 107 -7.68 13.86 -6.11
CA LEU A 107 -9.07 13.40 -6.18
C LEU A 107 -9.16 11.92 -6.60
N THR A 108 -8.42 11.52 -7.64
CA THR A 108 -8.35 10.11 -8.07
C THR A 108 -7.74 9.23 -6.98
N LEU A 109 -6.75 9.73 -6.24
CA LEU A 109 -6.18 9.03 -5.09
C LEU A 109 -7.23 8.82 -3.98
N GLN A 110 -8.04 9.84 -3.64
CA GLN A 110 -9.14 9.65 -2.68
C GLN A 110 -10.14 8.61 -3.16
N ALA A 111 -10.48 8.58 -4.46
CA ALA A 111 -11.34 7.55 -5.04
C ALA A 111 -10.72 6.14 -4.92
N LEU A 112 -9.43 6.00 -5.21
CA LEU A 112 -8.69 4.74 -5.03
C LEU A 112 -8.70 4.26 -3.57
N LEU A 113 -8.53 5.18 -2.60
CA LEU A 113 -8.63 4.82 -1.18
C LEU A 113 -10.03 4.30 -0.83
N VAL A 114 -11.07 4.99 -1.30
CA VAL A 114 -12.46 4.59 -1.07
C VAL A 114 -12.73 3.20 -1.65
N ASP A 115 -12.40 2.97 -2.92
CA ASP A 115 -12.63 1.67 -3.55
C ASP A 115 -11.81 0.56 -2.88
N THR A 116 -10.57 0.85 -2.45
CA THR A 116 -9.73 -0.11 -1.70
C THR A 116 -10.39 -0.52 -0.38
N ILE A 117 -10.94 0.44 0.36
CA ILE A 117 -11.62 0.18 1.64
C ILE A 117 -12.94 -0.55 1.39
N ALA A 118 -13.73 -0.14 0.39
CA ALA A 118 -14.98 -0.78 0.01
C ALA A 118 -14.78 -2.22 -0.46
N ALA A 119 -13.66 -2.52 -1.13
CA ALA A 119 -13.25 -3.87 -1.51
C ALA A 119 -12.70 -4.71 -0.34
N GLY A 120 -12.67 -4.17 0.89
CA GLY A 120 -12.23 -4.89 2.09
C GLY A 120 -10.71 -4.96 2.26
N MET A 121 -9.95 -4.09 1.61
CA MET A 121 -8.47 -4.03 1.64
C MET A 121 -7.81 -5.39 1.31
N PRO A 122 -7.99 -5.86 0.07
CA PRO A 122 -7.60 -7.21 -0.33
C PRO A 122 -6.07 -7.39 -0.42
N VAL A 123 -5.32 -6.31 -0.61
CA VAL A 123 -3.85 -6.35 -0.66
C VAL A 123 -3.31 -6.25 0.77
N ARG A 124 -2.60 -7.30 1.18
CA ARG A 124 -1.97 -7.39 2.50
C ARG A 124 -0.46 -7.45 2.33
N GLU A 125 0.25 -6.84 3.27
CA GLU A 125 1.70 -7.01 3.37
C GLU A 125 2.00 -8.51 3.58
N PRO A 126 2.91 -9.11 2.81
CA PRO A 126 3.32 -10.48 3.07
C PRO A 126 3.86 -10.56 4.50
N PRO A 127 3.47 -11.58 5.29
CA PRO A 127 3.97 -11.70 6.65
C PRO A 127 5.50 -11.77 6.60
N ARG A 128 6.18 -10.82 7.26
CA ARG A 128 7.65 -10.77 7.30
C ARG A 128 8.24 -11.88 8.16
N THR A 129 7.44 -12.42 9.09
CA THR A 129 7.83 -13.47 10.04
C THR A 129 8.46 -14.71 9.39
N PRO A 130 7.86 -15.38 8.39
CA PRO A 130 8.49 -16.51 7.72
C PRO A 130 9.83 -16.15 7.07
N PHE A 131 9.96 -14.95 6.51
CA PHE A 131 11.22 -14.51 5.90
C PHE A 131 12.31 -14.26 6.94
N VAL A 132 11.95 -13.64 8.08
CA VAL A 132 12.87 -13.44 9.20
C VAL A 132 13.28 -14.78 9.81
N ILE A 133 12.34 -15.72 10.00
CA ILE A 133 12.65 -17.08 10.49
C ILE A 133 13.59 -17.79 9.51
N ALA A 134 13.30 -17.75 8.20
CA ALA A 134 14.14 -18.37 7.19
C ALA A 134 15.55 -17.77 7.20
N GLN A 135 15.68 -16.44 7.29
CA GLN A 135 16.99 -15.79 7.42
C GLN A 135 17.71 -16.18 8.71
N ALA A 136 17.02 -16.20 9.84
CA ALA A 136 17.61 -16.59 11.12
C ALA A 136 18.10 -18.05 11.09
N LEU A 137 17.36 -18.96 10.46
CA LEU A 137 17.77 -20.35 10.24
C LEU A 137 18.97 -20.45 9.30
N LEU A 138 18.99 -19.72 8.19
CA LEU A 138 20.12 -19.68 7.26
C LEU A 138 21.38 -19.12 7.93
N LEU A 139 21.25 -18.03 8.69
CA LEU A 139 22.35 -17.45 9.45
C LEU A 139 22.85 -18.42 10.53
N GLY A 140 21.92 -19.07 11.24
CA GLY A 140 22.23 -20.07 12.25
C GLY A 140 22.96 -21.28 11.66
N LEU A 141 22.52 -21.78 10.50
CA LEU A 141 23.20 -22.85 9.76
C LEU A 141 24.58 -22.41 9.27
N ALA A 142 24.72 -21.19 8.76
CA ALA A 142 26.00 -20.64 8.30
C ALA A 142 26.99 -20.46 9.46
N LEU A 143 26.54 -19.92 10.59
CA LEU A 143 27.33 -19.79 11.82
C LEU A 143 27.72 -21.15 12.39
N THR A 144 26.79 -22.10 12.42
CA THR A 144 27.06 -23.48 12.84
C THR A 144 28.08 -24.10 11.90
N GLY A 145 27.93 -23.93 10.58
CA GLY A 145 28.90 -24.39 9.58
C GLY A 145 30.29 -23.79 9.78
N LEU A 146 30.38 -22.49 10.10
CA LEU A 146 31.65 -21.80 10.35
C LEU A 146 32.33 -22.26 11.64
N LEU A 147 31.56 -22.44 12.72
CA LEU A 147 32.05 -22.91 14.03
C LEU A 147 32.36 -24.41 14.03
N CYS A 148 31.60 -25.19 13.27
CA CYS A 148 31.79 -26.61 12.99
C CYS A 148 32.53 -26.86 11.67
N ALA A 149 33.33 -25.91 11.17
CA ALA A 149 34.31 -26.12 10.09
C ALA A 149 35.71 -26.41 10.67
N PRO A 150 35.81 -27.19 11.76
CA PRO A 150 36.91 -27.09 12.68
C PRO A 150 38.17 -27.60 11.99
N ARG A 151 39.31 -26.96 12.28
CA ARG A 151 40.51 -27.73 12.68
C ARG A 151 40.99 -28.79 11.67
N LEU A 152 40.71 -28.62 10.39
CA LEU A 152 41.29 -29.36 9.27
C LEU A 152 42.60 -28.66 8.85
N ARG A 153 43.60 -28.80 9.74
CA ARG A 153 45.07 -28.70 9.60
C ARG A 153 45.65 -27.95 10.81
N PRO A 154 46.36 -28.69 11.69
CA PRO A 154 47.81 -28.73 11.54
C PRO A 154 48.31 -30.18 11.63
N ALA A 155 48.60 -30.80 10.48
CA ALA A 155 49.33 -32.08 10.44
C ALA A 155 49.87 -32.34 9.03
N VAL A 156 50.75 -31.48 8.50
CA VAL A 156 51.63 -31.86 7.39
C VAL A 156 53.03 -31.28 7.66
N LEU A 157 53.93 -32.19 8.05
CA LEU A 157 55.38 -32.18 7.86
C LEU A 157 56.27 -31.33 8.78
N GLY A 158 56.36 -31.77 10.03
CA GLY A 158 57.64 -31.82 10.75
C GLY A 158 58.20 -33.25 10.71
N VAL A 159 58.73 -33.70 9.58
CA VAL A 159 59.76 -34.77 9.50
C VAL A 159 60.62 -34.46 8.28
N GLY A 160 61.85 -34.05 8.53
CA GLY A 160 62.83 -33.65 7.52
C GLY A 160 64.15 -33.20 8.18
N ALA A 161 64.64 -33.97 9.15
CA ALA A 161 66.01 -33.91 9.63
C ALA A 161 66.57 -35.35 9.67
N ALA A 162 67.84 -35.49 9.27
CA ALA A 162 68.62 -36.72 8.99
C ALA A 162 68.29 -37.36 7.63
N VAL A 163 69.21 -37.50 6.66
CA VAL A 163 70.66 -37.84 6.71
C VAL A 163 71.45 -36.98 5.72
#